data_AF-A0A554J0S4-F1
#
_entry.id   AF-A0A554J0S4-F1
#
_cell.length_a   1.000
_cell.length_b   1.000
_cell.length_c   1.000
_cell.angle_alpha   90.00
_cell.angle_beta   90.00
_cell.angle_gamma   90.00
#
_symmetry.space_group_name_H-M   'P 1'
#
loop_
_entity.id
_entity.type
_entity.pdbx_description
1 polymer ?
#
loop_
_entity_poly.entity_id
_entity_poly.type
_entity_poly.pdbx_seq_one_letter_code
_entity_poly.pdbx_strand_id
1 'polypeptide(L)'
;MPFEAYKLYQEYEPDKYKTSTQEKVARALAEAKKEGLVPKQEAIDFKEVKEILGKDFIGPEAVEMALGIKLSPEELEQVENIPFTREELEQAKELGMMLVLRVPHDKDKQPLTLNRMREILAGEDKLGDPKKKKSKLIYSQPGEGWYNNEAFATGGVTGFGWGLAKKEVLQESLSKNWDEQEEILKKWAEENNIDPQTIRRRTPIEVAYDTMLYYGANKEALLGGTYDWTSVQSSVGRFVNVGDFDSGGLNVSRDTRDGRDSDLGVCPAR
;
A
#
# COMPACT_ATOMS: atom_id res chain seq x y z
N MET A 1 -3.14 -4.85 55.00
CA MET A 1 -4.07 -5.39 53.99
C MET A 1 -5.46 -5.45 54.61
N PRO A 2 -6.57 -5.26 53.88
CA PRO A 2 -6.69 -4.95 52.44
C PRO A 2 -7.75 -3.87 52.06
N PHE A 3 -7.57 -3.28 50.86
CA PHE A 3 -8.54 -3.04 49.76
C PHE A 3 -9.88 -2.30 50.09
N GLU A 4 -10.39 -1.34 49.32
CA GLU A 4 -10.55 -1.26 47.87
C GLU A 4 -10.66 0.21 47.42
N ALA A 5 -9.77 0.63 46.52
CA ALA A 5 -10.02 1.77 45.64
C ALA A 5 -10.71 1.22 44.39
N TYR A 6 -12.04 1.19 44.38
CA TYR A 6 -12.81 0.95 43.17
C TYR A 6 -13.86 2.05 42.98
N LYS A 7 -13.78 2.65 41.79
CA LYS A 7 -14.80 3.44 41.09
C LYS A 7 -15.21 4.77 41.74
N LEU A 8 -14.66 5.83 41.17
CA LEU A 8 -15.53 6.79 40.48
C LEU A 8 -14.77 7.41 39.29
N TYR A 9 -14.98 6.84 38.11
CA TYR A 9 -14.86 7.60 36.87
C TYR A 9 -16.13 8.45 36.76
N GLN A 10 -16.02 9.75 37.04
CA GLN A 10 -16.87 10.75 36.42
C GLN A 10 -16.02 12.00 36.13
N GLU A 11 -16.09 12.43 34.87
CA GLU A 11 -15.69 13.75 34.36
C GLU A 11 -14.18 14.02 34.22
N TYR A 12 -13.54 13.34 33.26
CA TYR A 12 -12.43 13.96 32.53
C TYR A 12 -13.01 14.70 31.33
N GLU A 13 -13.37 15.97 31.52
CA GLU A 13 -13.63 16.91 30.43
C GLU A 13 -12.27 17.36 29.85
N PRO A 14 -11.87 16.92 28.64
CA PRO A 14 -10.55 17.21 28.07
C PRO A 14 -10.32 18.71 27.81
N ASP A 15 -11.37 19.53 27.84
CA ASP A 15 -11.30 20.98 27.58
C ASP A 15 -11.01 21.85 28.80
N LYS A 16 -11.13 21.35 30.04
CA LYS A 16 -10.93 22.17 31.26
C LYS A 16 -9.47 22.41 31.64
N TYR A 17 -8.53 21.68 31.05
CA TYR A 17 -7.11 21.72 31.43
C TYR A 17 -6.17 21.85 30.24
N LYS A 18 -6.53 22.66 29.23
CA LYS A 18 -5.51 23.14 28.28
C LYS A 18 -4.49 23.94 29.09
N THR A 19 -3.29 23.39 29.23
CA THR A 19 -2.20 24.10 29.91
C THR A 19 -1.91 25.39 29.16
N SER A 20 -1.42 26.45 29.83
CA SER A 20 -1.11 27.72 29.13
C SER A 20 -0.12 27.54 27.97
N THR A 21 0.63 26.44 27.98
CA THR A 21 1.52 26.00 26.89
C THR A 21 0.72 25.52 25.67
N GLN A 22 -0.32 24.71 25.85
CA GLN A 22 -1.17 24.22 24.75
C GLN A 22 -2.01 25.34 24.13
N GLU A 23 -2.50 26.30 24.92
CA GLU A 23 -3.22 27.47 24.39
C GLU A 23 -2.29 28.39 23.58
N LYS A 24 -1.04 28.58 24.04
CA LYS A 24 -0.03 29.33 23.30
C LYS A 24 0.34 28.64 21.98
N VAL A 25 0.49 27.32 21.98
CA VAL A 25 0.77 26.53 20.77
C VAL A 25 -0.41 26.60 19.79
N ALA A 26 -1.65 26.43 20.27
CA ALA A 26 -2.84 26.55 19.42
C ALA A 26 -2.99 27.95 18.81
N ARG A 27 -2.68 29.01 19.58
CA ARG A 27 -2.70 30.40 19.10
C ARG A 27 -1.60 30.66 18.08
N ALA A 28 -0.39 30.17 18.32
CA ALA A 28 0.73 30.27 17.38
C ALA A 28 0.45 29.52 16.06
N LEU A 29 -0.16 28.33 16.14
CA LEU A 29 -0.59 27.57 14.95
C LEU A 29 -1.72 28.29 14.18
N ALA A 30 -2.66 28.92 14.88
CA ALA A 30 -3.74 29.69 14.27
C ALA A 30 -3.24 31.00 13.62
N GLU A 31 -2.24 31.65 14.21
CA GLU A 31 -1.55 32.82 13.64
C GLU A 31 -0.69 32.42 12.43
N ALA A 32 0.10 31.34 12.51
CA ALA A 32 0.86 30.81 11.38
C ALA A 32 -0.05 30.45 10.19
N LYS A 33 -1.22 29.85 10.45
CA LYS A 33 -2.23 29.53 9.43
C LYS A 33 -2.85 30.78 8.81
N LYS A 34 -3.01 31.88 9.55
CA LYS A 34 -3.46 33.19 9.02
C LYS A 34 -2.40 33.88 8.18
N GLU A 35 -1.13 33.66 8.49
CA GLU A 35 0.02 34.22 7.77
C GLU A 35 0.42 33.39 6.54
N GLY A 36 -0.29 32.30 6.25
CA GLY A 36 0.02 31.40 5.13
C GLY A 36 1.29 30.57 5.35
N LEU A 37 1.81 30.54 6.58
CA LEU A 37 2.93 29.71 6.97
C LEU A 37 2.44 28.27 7.15
N VAL A 38 2.65 27.45 6.12
CA VAL A 38 2.48 26.00 6.22
C VAL A 38 3.59 25.48 7.14
N PRO A 39 3.28 24.67 8.17
CA PRO A 39 4.31 23.99 8.94
C PRO A 39 5.24 23.29 7.96
N LYS A 40 6.54 23.64 8.00
CA LYS A 40 7.53 22.94 7.20
C LYS A 40 7.50 21.50 7.67
N GLN A 41 6.98 20.60 6.84
CA GLN A 41 7.06 19.17 7.08
C GLN A 41 8.55 18.87 7.26
N GLU A 42 8.96 18.48 8.46
CA GLU A 42 10.34 18.07 8.68
C GLU A 42 10.55 16.86 7.78
N ALA A 43 11.41 17.02 6.78
CA ALA A 43 11.69 15.96 5.83
C ALA A 43 12.30 14.79 6.60
N ILE A 44 11.56 13.69 6.66
CA ILE A 44 12.02 12.46 7.28
C ILE A 44 12.96 11.74 6.32
N ASP A 45 14.13 11.34 6.81
CA ASP A 45 15.11 10.62 6.00
C ASP A 45 14.83 9.11 5.97
N PHE A 46 15.49 8.39 5.06
CA PHE A 46 15.30 6.94 4.92
C PHE A 46 15.68 6.15 6.16
N LYS A 47 16.63 6.64 6.95
CA LYS A 47 17.09 5.95 8.15
C LYS A 47 15.99 5.99 9.20
N GLU A 48 15.38 7.14 9.41
CA GLU A 48 14.28 7.30 10.34
C GLU A 48 13.04 6.50 9.89
N VAL A 49 12.70 6.52 8.61
CA VAL A 49 11.61 5.68 8.08
C VAL A 49 11.87 4.20 8.28
N LYS A 50 13.12 3.74 8.09
CA LYS A 50 13.53 2.35 8.35
C LYS A 50 13.47 2.00 9.84
N GLU A 51 13.74 2.94 10.74
CA GLU A 51 13.56 2.75 12.19
C GLU A 51 12.08 2.60 12.57
N ILE A 52 11.18 3.35 11.92
CA ILE A 52 9.73 3.28 12.15
C ILE A 52 9.15 1.98 11.56
N LEU A 53 9.28 1.77 10.25
CA LEU A 53 8.59 0.71 9.51
C LEU A 53 9.37 -0.61 9.45
N GLY A 54 10.67 -0.60 9.72
CA GLY A 54 11.51 -1.80 9.63
C GLY A 54 11.44 -2.45 8.25
N LYS A 55 10.97 -3.70 8.20
CA LYS A 55 10.83 -4.47 6.95
C LYS A 55 9.71 -3.97 6.02
N ASP A 56 8.79 -3.16 6.55
CA ASP A 56 7.67 -2.62 5.78
C ASP A 56 8.04 -1.31 5.05
N PHE A 57 9.32 -0.92 5.11
CA PHE A 57 9.91 0.09 4.24
C PHE A 57 10.53 -0.55 2.99
N ILE A 58 9.90 -0.33 1.84
CA ILE A 58 10.29 -0.90 0.55
C ILE A 58 10.88 0.22 -0.33
N GLY A 59 12.15 0.53 -0.09
CA GLY A 59 12.89 1.60 -0.78
C GLY A 59 13.70 1.16 -2.00
N PRO A 60 14.63 2.02 -2.50
CA PRO A 60 15.41 1.77 -3.71
C PRO A 60 16.13 0.41 -3.76
N GLU A 61 16.68 -0.05 -2.63
CA GLU A 61 17.35 -1.35 -2.52
C GLU A 61 16.42 -2.53 -2.88
N ALA A 62 15.15 -2.45 -2.47
CA ALA A 62 14.16 -3.49 -2.78
C ALA A 62 13.78 -3.49 -4.26
N VAL A 63 13.70 -2.30 -4.88
CA VAL A 63 13.43 -2.15 -6.32
C VAL A 63 14.59 -2.76 -7.14
N GLU A 64 15.83 -2.44 -6.78
CA GLU A 64 17.01 -3.00 -7.45
C GLU A 64 17.08 -4.52 -7.26
N MET A 65 16.84 -5.02 -6.04
CA MET A 65 16.91 -6.46 -5.75
C MET A 65 15.84 -7.26 -6.51
N ALA A 66 14.60 -6.77 -6.54
CA ALA A 66 13.48 -7.53 -7.10
C ALA A 66 13.37 -7.39 -8.62
N LEU A 67 13.70 -6.23 -9.17
CA LEU A 67 13.45 -5.91 -10.59
C LEU A 67 14.72 -5.53 -11.36
N GLY A 68 15.87 -5.39 -10.70
CA GLY A 68 17.12 -4.96 -11.33
C GLY A 68 17.10 -3.51 -11.80
N ILE A 69 16.19 -2.68 -11.27
CA ILE A 69 16.04 -1.27 -11.65
C ILE A 69 16.89 -0.43 -10.70
N LYS A 70 17.86 0.29 -11.27
CA LYS A 70 18.64 1.30 -10.57
C LYS A 70 18.06 2.68 -10.87
N LEU A 71 17.77 3.44 -9.81
CA LEU A 71 17.33 4.82 -9.95
C LEU A 71 18.50 5.70 -10.40
N SER A 72 18.20 6.67 -11.26
CA SER A 72 19.17 7.72 -11.61
C SER A 72 19.37 8.69 -10.43
N PRO A 73 20.45 9.51 -10.43
CA PRO A 73 20.64 10.53 -9.39
C PRO A 73 19.44 11.49 -9.26
N GLU A 74 18.81 11.87 -10.37
CA GLU A 74 17.65 12.76 -10.38
C GLU A 74 16.40 12.08 -9.81
N GLU A 75 16.26 10.77 -10.01
CA GLU A 75 15.17 9.97 -9.42
C GLU A 75 15.38 9.80 -7.92
N LEU A 76 16.63 9.57 -7.49
CA LEU A 76 17.00 9.49 -6.08
C LEU A 76 16.69 10.79 -5.35
N GLU A 77 17.10 11.94 -5.89
CA GLU A 77 16.82 13.26 -5.30
C GLU A 77 15.30 13.52 -5.13
N GLN A 78 14.49 13.10 -6.11
CA GLN A 78 13.04 13.22 -6.02
C GLN A 78 12.44 12.36 -4.90
N VAL A 79 12.97 11.16 -4.67
CA VAL A 79 12.42 10.21 -3.68
C VAL A 79 13.05 10.37 -2.30
N GLU A 80 14.11 11.16 -2.15
CA GLU A 80 14.63 11.55 -0.82
C GLU A 80 13.57 12.29 0.00
N ASN A 81 12.69 13.06 -0.66
CA ASN A 81 11.57 13.74 -0.01
C ASN A 81 10.38 12.79 0.14
N ILE A 82 10.28 12.12 1.29
CA ILE A 82 9.14 11.27 1.62
C ILE A 82 7.91 12.15 1.96
N PRO A 83 6.77 11.99 1.25
CA PRO A 83 5.60 12.87 1.40
C PRO A 83 4.70 12.49 2.58
N PHE A 84 5.26 11.85 3.61
CA PHE A 84 4.53 11.39 4.79
C PHE A 84 5.24 11.88 6.06
N THR A 85 4.48 12.37 7.03
CA THR A 85 5.05 12.73 8.33
C THR A 85 5.44 11.49 9.14
N ARG A 86 6.24 11.70 10.18
CA ARG A 86 6.55 10.66 11.16
C ARG A 86 5.29 10.03 11.75
N GLU A 87 4.32 10.85 12.16
CA GLU A 87 3.06 10.41 12.75
C GLU A 87 2.24 9.57 11.75
N GLU A 88 2.21 9.97 10.47
CA GLU A 88 1.54 9.19 9.43
C GLU A 88 2.20 7.82 9.19
N LEU A 89 3.53 7.74 9.32
CA LEU A 89 4.28 6.49 9.18
C LEU A 89 4.14 5.58 10.41
N GLU A 90 4.13 6.16 11.62
CA GLU A 90 3.85 5.43 12.86
C GLU A 90 2.41 4.87 12.83
N GLN A 91 1.44 5.68 12.41
CA GLN A 91 0.06 5.22 12.18
C GLN A 91 0.00 4.13 11.10
N ALA A 92 0.69 4.33 9.96
CA ALA A 92 0.71 3.35 8.89
C ALA A 92 1.23 1.98 9.37
N LYS A 93 2.25 1.97 10.24
CA LYS A 93 2.76 0.76 10.90
C LYS A 93 1.69 0.06 11.73
N GLU A 94 0.99 0.80 12.58
CA GLU A 94 -0.09 0.25 13.43
C GLU A 94 -1.24 -0.34 12.59
N LEU A 95 -1.52 0.27 11.44
CA LEU A 95 -2.54 -0.19 10.49
C LEU A 95 -2.07 -1.35 9.59
N GLY A 96 -0.84 -1.82 9.74
CA GLY A 96 -0.27 -2.91 8.93
C GLY A 96 -0.05 -2.51 7.46
N MET A 97 0.21 -1.22 7.22
CA MET A 97 0.59 -0.71 5.91
C MET A 97 2.11 -0.78 5.73
N MET A 98 2.52 -0.82 4.46
CA MET A 98 3.91 -0.69 4.03
C MET A 98 4.08 0.59 3.22
N LEU A 99 5.27 1.18 3.29
CA LEU A 99 5.69 2.28 2.43
C LEU A 99 6.48 1.72 1.26
N VAL A 100 6.01 1.99 0.04
CA VAL A 100 6.57 1.40 -1.19
C VAL A 100 7.00 2.49 -2.15
N LEU A 101 8.25 2.41 -2.59
CA LEU A 101 8.76 3.19 -3.71
C LEU A 101 8.34 2.56 -5.03
N ARG A 102 7.46 3.25 -5.75
CA ARG A 102 6.96 2.82 -7.05
C ARG A 102 7.71 3.51 -8.17
N VAL A 103 8.16 2.71 -9.15
CA VAL A 103 8.93 3.17 -10.30
C VAL A 103 8.20 2.74 -11.58
N PRO A 104 7.81 3.69 -12.47
CA PRO A 104 6.91 3.42 -13.59
C PRO A 104 7.62 2.81 -14.80
N HIS A 105 8.93 2.57 -14.72
CA HIS A 105 9.74 2.10 -15.84
C HIS A 105 10.67 0.97 -15.41
N ASP A 106 11.14 0.18 -16.37
CA ASP A 106 12.15 -0.85 -16.16
C ASP A 106 13.59 -0.29 -16.26
N LYS A 107 14.59 -1.19 -16.21
CA LYS A 107 16.01 -0.83 -16.32
C LYS A 107 16.38 -0.15 -17.66
N ASP A 108 15.59 -0.38 -18.71
CA ASP A 108 15.79 0.13 -20.06
C ASP A 108 14.90 1.37 -20.32
N LYS A 109 14.35 1.96 -19.24
CA LYS A 109 13.43 3.11 -19.23
C LYS A 109 12.15 2.87 -20.04
N GLN A 110 11.77 1.61 -20.27
CA GLN A 110 10.49 1.25 -20.88
C GLN A 110 9.39 1.22 -19.81
N PRO A 111 8.12 1.53 -20.14
CA PRO A 111 7.02 1.45 -19.18
C PRO A 111 6.95 0.09 -18.48
N LEU A 112 6.96 0.09 -17.15
CA LEU A 112 6.84 -1.11 -16.33
C LEU A 112 5.36 -1.48 -16.16
N THR A 113 4.81 -2.06 -17.21
CA THR A 113 3.43 -2.54 -17.23
C THR A 113 3.32 -3.92 -16.59
N LEU A 114 2.10 -4.40 -16.34
CA LEU A 114 1.89 -5.75 -15.80
C LEU A 114 2.44 -6.83 -16.74
N ASN A 115 2.29 -6.65 -18.06
CA ASN A 115 2.91 -7.57 -19.03
C ASN A 115 4.43 -7.48 -19.00
N ARG A 116 5.00 -6.27 -18.93
CA ARG A 116 6.45 -6.10 -18.83
C ARG A 116 7.02 -6.73 -17.56
N MET A 117 6.34 -6.58 -16.44
CA MET A 117 6.71 -7.22 -15.18
C MET A 117 6.70 -8.75 -15.27
N ARG A 118 5.71 -9.33 -15.96
CA ARG A 118 5.67 -10.78 -16.23
C ARG A 118 6.84 -11.27 -17.06
N GLU A 119 7.27 -10.49 -18.04
CA GLU A 119 8.46 -10.82 -18.83
C GLU A 119 9.72 -10.81 -17.96
N ILE A 120 9.89 -9.79 -17.12
CA ILE A 120 11.04 -9.65 -16.21
C ILE A 120 11.08 -10.82 -15.21
N LEU A 121 9.92 -11.20 -14.68
CA LEU A 121 9.78 -12.22 -13.63
C LEU A 121 9.44 -13.61 -14.17
N ALA A 122 9.60 -13.83 -15.48
CA ALA A 122 9.29 -15.11 -16.11
C ALA A 122 10.23 -16.24 -15.64
N GLY A 123 9.68 -17.46 -15.64
CA GLY A 123 10.38 -18.68 -15.26
C GLY A 123 10.25 -19.02 -13.77
N GLU A 124 11.28 -19.66 -13.22
CA GLU A 124 11.29 -20.06 -11.81
C GLU A 124 11.40 -18.85 -10.89
N ASP A 125 10.94 -19.03 -9.66
CA ASP A 125 11.07 -18.03 -8.61
C ASP A 125 12.54 -17.77 -8.23
N LYS A 126 12.98 -16.54 -8.53
CA LYS A 126 14.32 -16.01 -8.22
C LYS A 126 14.31 -15.04 -7.02
N LEU A 127 13.13 -14.76 -6.45
CA LEU A 127 12.96 -13.79 -5.37
C LEU A 127 12.83 -14.47 -4.01
N GLY A 128 12.18 -15.63 -3.96
CA GLY A 128 11.87 -16.35 -2.73
C GLY A 128 13.06 -16.95 -2.00
N ASP A 129 12.80 -17.49 -0.82
CA ASP A 129 13.74 -18.39 -0.14
C ASP A 129 13.96 -19.64 -1.00
N PRO A 130 15.21 -20.02 -1.34
CA PRO A 130 15.49 -21.22 -2.15
C PRO A 130 14.83 -22.52 -1.64
N LYS A 131 14.53 -22.61 -0.33
CA LYS A 131 13.86 -23.77 0.29
C LYS A 131 12.33 -23.71 0.22
N LYS A 132 11.75 -22.54 -0.03
CA LYS A 132 10.30 -22.29 -0.07
C LYS A 132 9.88 -21.58 -1.35
N LYS A 133 10.69 -21.70 -2.40
CA LYS A 133 10.47 -21.02 -3.67
C LYS A 133 9.15 -21.47 -4.29
N LYS A 134 8.47 -20.52 -4.92
CA LYS A 134 7.24 -20.79 -5.66
C LYS A 134 7.59 -21.42 -7.01
N SER A 135 6.62 -22.09 -7.63
CA SER A 135 6.83 -22.66 -8.98
C SER A 135 7.13 -21.57 -10.03
N LYS A 136 6.47 -20.42 -9.86
CA LYS A 136 6.60 -19.19 -10.66
C LYS A 136 6.15 -18.00 -9.81
N LEU A 137 6.57 -16.80 -10.19
CA LEU A 137 6.23 -15.57 -9.47
C LEU A 137 4.85 -15.03 -9.85
N ILE A 138 4.49 -15.12 -11.12
CA ILE A 138 3.17 -14.73 -11.65
C ILE A 138 2.55 -15.95 -12.31
N TYR A 139 1.27 -16.21 -12.01
CA TYR A 139 0.57 -17.42 -12.44
C TYR A 139 0.56 -17.58 -13.97
N SER A 140 0.26 -16.53 -14.72
CA SER A 140 0.21 -16.57 -16.19
C SER A 140 1.57 -16.26 -16.83
N GLN A 141 2.09 -17.15 -17.68
CA GLN A 141 3.35 -16.91 -18.41
C GLN A 141 3.20 -15.81 -19.46
N PRO A 142 4.26 -15.07 -19.82
CA PRO A 142 4.18 -14.03 -20.87
C PRO A 142 3.50 -14.56 -22.14
N GLY A 143 2.51 -13.81 -22.66
CA GLY A 143 1.72 -14.24 -23.82
C GLY A 143 0.58 -15.21 -23.51
N GLU A 144 0.37 -15.59 -22.24
CA GLU A 144 -0.78 -16.38 -21.75
C GLU A 144 -1.70 -15.59 -20.83
N GLY A 145 -2.90 -16.09 -20.52
CA GLY A 145 -3.83 -15.44 -19.59
C GLY A 145 -4.80 -14.47 -20.27
N TRP A 146 -5.95 -14.27 -19.62
CA TRP A 146 -7.09 -13.55 -20.20
C TRP A 146 -6.83 -12.06 -20.44
N TYR A 147 -5.84 -11.48 -19.74
CA TYR A 147 -5.59 -10.04 -19.71
C TYR A 147 -4.46 -9.57 -20.62
N ASN A 148 -3.89 -10.44 -21.46
CA ASN A 148 -2.74 -10.08 -22.29
C ASN A 148 -2.92 -8.83 -23.14
N ASN A 149 -4.14 -8.62 -23.64
CA ASN A 149 -4.48 -7.51 -24.52
C ASN A 149 -5.35 -6.46 -23.81
N GLU A 150 -5.50 -6.56 -22.49
CA GLU A 150 -6.25 -5.57 -21.71
C GLU A 150 -5.43 -4.31 -21.52
N ALA A 151 -6.08 -3.14 -21.68
CA ALA A 151 -5.39 -1.85 -21.61
C ALA A 151 -4.63 -1.64 -20.29
N PHE A 152 -5.17 -2.13 -19.18
CA PHE A 152 -4.53 -2.03 -17.87
C PHE A 152 -3.24 -2.87 -17.79
N ALA A 153 -3.12 -3.94 -18.58
CA ALA A 153 -1.97 -4.83 -18.55
C ALA A 153 -0.88 -4.42 -19.54
N THR A 154 -1.26 -3.83 -20.67
CA THR A 154 -0.34 -3.41 -21.74
C THR A 154 0.13 -1.97 -21.60
N GLY A 155 -0.61 -1.11 -20.88
CA GLY A 155 -0.30 0.31 -20.77
C GLY A 155 -0.38 0.89 -19.35
N GLY A 156 -1.00 0.18 -18.40
CA GLY A 156 -1.05 0.63 -17.01
C GLY A 156 0.33 0.57 -16.34
N VAL A 157 0.73 1.66 -15.70
CA VAL A 157 1.96 1.78 -14.89
C VAL A 157 1.63 2.37 -13.52
N THR A 158 2.52 2.19 -12.56
CA THR A 158 2.43 2.89 -11.27
C THR A 158 2.73 4.38 -11.45
N GLY A 159 2.39 5.21 -10.46
CA GLY A 159 3.06 6.52 -10.32
C GLY A 159 4.53 6.36 -9.97
N PHE A 160 5.34 7.40 -10.23
CA PHE A 160 6.67 7.52 -9.63
C PHE A 160 6.56 8.16 -8.25
N GLY A 161 7.18 7.53 -7.25
CA GLY A 161 7.25 8.06 -5.88
C GLY A 161 6.71 7.10 -4.83
N TRP A 162 6.43 7.66 -3.66
CA TRP A 162 6.05 6.90 -2.47
C TRP A 162 4.54 6.66 -2.40
N GLY A 163 4.15 5.44 -2.05
CA GLY A 163 2.77 5.11 -1.72
C GLY A 163 2.70 4.27 -0.45
N LEU A 164 1.63 4.46 0.32
CA LEU A 164 1.30 3.59 1.45
C LEU A 164 0.23 2.59 1.01
N ALA A 165 0.43 1.32 1.32
CA ALA A 165 -0.52 0.27 0.98
C ALA A 165 -0.68 -0.73 2.12
N LYS A 166 -1.92 -1.12 2.43
CA LYS A 166 -2.18 -2.20 3.39
C LYS A 166 -1.70 -3.54 2.81
N LYS A 167 -1.02 -4.34 3.64
CA LYS A 167 -0.47 -5.65 3.25
C LYS A 167 -1.53 -6.74 3.10
N GLU A 168 -2.66 -6.57 3.80
CA GLU A 168 -3.76 -7.52 3.87
C GLU A 168 -5.08 -6.82 3.56
N VAL A 169 -6.06 -7.58 3.08
CA VAL A 169 -7.42 -7.07 2.88
C VAL A 169 -8.07 -6.73 4.22
N LEU A 170 -8.97 -5.74 4.22
CA LEU A 170 -9.86 -5.51 5.36
C LEU A 170 -10.76 -6.73 5.54
N GLN A 171 -10.75 -7.35 6.72
CA GLN A 171 -11.46 -8.61 6.94
C GLN A 171 -12.98 -8.45 6.79
N GLU A 172 -13.49 -7.30 7.22
CA GLU A 172 -14.88 -6.88 7.10
C GLU A 172 -15.33 -6.66 5.64
N SER A 173 -14.38 -6.50 4.71
CA SER A 173 -14.64 -6.33 3.27
C SER A 173 -14.83 -7.64 2.51
N LEU A 174 -14.50 -8.78 3.13
CA LEU A 174 -14.71 -10.11 2.54
C LEU A 174 -16.20 -10.43 2.42
N SER A 175 -16.56 -11.20 1.38
CA SER A 175 -17.96 -11.54 1.06
C SER A 175 -18.89 -10.33 0.86
N LYS A 176 -18.31 -9.19 0.48
CA LYS A 176 -19.02 -7.96 0.12
C LYS A 176 -18.89 -7.70 -1.36
N ASN A 177 -19.89 -7.05 -1.93
CA ASN A 177 -19.80 -6.60 -3.32
C ASN A 177 -18.94 -5.33 -3.43
N TRP A 178 -18.64 -4.91 -4.67
CA TRP A 178 -17.68 -3.83 -4.89
C TRP A 178 -18.11 -2.52 -4.20
N ASP A 179 -19.40 -2.20 -4.24
CA ASP A 179 -19.96 -0.98 -3.63
C ASP A 179 -19.93 -1.03 -2.10
N GLU A 180 -20.28 -2.16 -1.49
CA GLU A 180 -20.18 -2.36 -0.05
C GLU A 180 -18.73 -2.26 0.44
N GLN A 181 -17.77 -2.79 -0.32
CA GLN A 181 -16.34 -2.63 -0.02
C GLN A 181 -15.89 -1.18 -0.12
N GLU A 182 -16.46 -0.39 -1.04
CA GLU A 182 -16.14 1.03 -1.17
C GLU A 182 -16.60 1.83 0.06
N GLU A 183 -17.78 1.50 0.60
CA GLU A 183 -18.26 2.12 1.83
C GLU A 183 -17.44 1.67 3.06
N ILE A 184 -17.00 0.41 3.09
CA ILE A 184 -16.07 -0.09 4.13
C ILE A 184 -14.74 0.64 4.04
N LEU A 185 -14.21 0.89 2.84
CA LEU A 185 -12.96 1.60 2.63
C LEU A 185 -13.03 3.03 3.19
N LYS A 186 -14.12 3.75 2.91
CA LYS A 186 -14.36 5.11 3.46
C LYS A 186 -14.50 5.08 4.98
N LYS A 187 -15.31 4.15 5.51
CA LYS A 187 -15.50 4.00 6.95
C LYS A 187 -14.19 3.68 7.67
N TRP A 188 -13.38 2.81 7.09
CA TRP A 188 -12.05 2.49 7.61
C TRP A 188 -11.15 3.74 7.65
N ALA A 189 -11.19 4.59 6.63
CA ALA A 189 -10.44 5.86 6.65
C ALA A 189 -10.92 6.78 7.79
N GLU A 190 -12.24 6.95 7.94
CA GLU A 190 -12.85 7.78 9.00
C GLU A 190 -12.48 7.27 10.40
N GLU A 191 -12.62 5.96 10.65
CA GLU A 191 -12.30 5.32 11.94
C GLU A 191 -10.84 5.48 12.33
N ASN A 192 -9.95 5.61 11.34
CA ASN A 192 -8.52 5.79 11.53
C ASN A 192 -8.07 7.26 11.39
N ASN A 193 -8.98 8.23 11.36
CA ASN A 193 -8.66 9.65 11.20
C ASN A 193 -7.82 9.98 9.95
N ILE A 194 -8.03 9.22 8.87
CA ILE A 194 -7.42 9.46 7.56
C ILE A 194 -8.47 10.15 6.68
N ASP A 195 -8.07 11.18 5.92
CA ASP A 195 -8.97 11.82 4.97
C ASP A 195 -9.46 10.78 3.94
N PRO A 196 -10.78 10.47 3.88
CA PRO A 196 -11.31 9.48 2.96
C PRO A 196 -11.05 9.79 1.48
N GLN A 197 -10.76 11.05 1.12
CA GLN A 197 -10.40 11.42 -0.26
C GLN A 197 -8.99 11.00 -0.66
N THR A 198 -8.12 10.73 0.33
CA THR A 198 -6.74 10.29 0.09
C THR A 198 -6.61 8.78 -0.04
N ILE A 199 -7.60 8.03 0.47
CA ILE A 199 -7.64 6.58 0.39
C ILE A 199 -8.32 6.14 -0.91
N ARG A 200 -7.71 5.15 -1.55
CA ARG A 200 -8.16 4.57 -2.81
C ARG A 200 -7.86 3.09 -2.87
N ARG A 201 -8.47 2.41 -3.83
CA ARG A 201 -8.06 1.07 -4.27
C ARG A 201 -6.75 1.17 -5.05
N ARG A 202 -5.91 0.15 -4.92
CA ARG A 202 -4.76 -0.04 -5.82
C ARG A 202 -5.23 -0.35 -7.24
N THR A 203 -4.37 -0.06 -8.21
CA THR A 203 -4.48 -0.58 -9.57
C THR A 203 -3.88 -2.01 -9.64
N PRO A 204 -4.19 -2.81 -10.67
CA PRO A 204 -3.63 -4.17 -10.81
C PRO A 204 -2.09 -4.20 -10.82
N ILE A 205 -1.47 -3.22 -11.48
CA ILE A 205 0.00 -3.12 -11.53
C ILE A 205 0.57 -2.73 -10.16
N GLU A 206 -0.09 -1.87 -9.38
CA GLU A 206 0.34 -1.57 -8.00
C GLU A 206 0.27 -2.81 -7.11
N VAL A 207 -0.82 -3.59 -7.15
CA VAL A 207 -0.91 -4.82 -6.34
C VAL A 207 0.21 -5.79 -6.70
N ALA A 208 0.45 -6.01 -7.99
CA ALA A 208 1.51 -6.91 -8.46
C ALA A 208 2.90 -6.39 -8.08
N TYR A 209 3.19 -5.12 -8.35
CA TYR A 209 4.45 -4.46 -8.03
C TYR A 209 4.77 -4.56 -6.54
N ASP A 210 3.83 -4.09 -5.70
CA ASP A 210 3.98 -4.06 -4.25
C ASP A 210 4.22 -5.48 -3.69
N THR A 211 3.47 -6.47 -4.18
CA THR A 211 3.62 -7.88 -3.75
C THR A 211 4.97 -8.45 -4.13
N MET A 212 5.47 -8.20 -5.35
CA MET A 212 6.76 -8.70 -5.82
C MET A 212 7.92 -8.07 -5.06
N LEU A 213 7.87 -6.76 -4.80
CA LEU A 213 8.91 -6.09 -4.02
C LEU A 213 8.93 -6.59 -2.57
N TYR A 214 7.77 -6.72 -1.92
CA TYR A 214 7.69 -7.22 -0.55
C TYR A 214 8.21 -8.65 -0.47
N TYR A 215 7.85 -9.51 -1.42
CA TYR A 215 8.34 -10.88 -1.48
C TYR A 215 9.85 -10.95 -1.71
N GLY A 216 10.38 -10.13 -2.63
CA GLY A 216 11.82 -10.05 -2.89
C GLY A 216 12.60 -9.56 -1.68
N ALA A 217 12.14 -8.52 -1.00
CA ALA A 217 12.84 -7.95 0.15
C ALA A 217 12.73 -8.83 1.41
N ASN A 218 11.53 -9.33 1.70
CA ASN A 218 11.20 -9.92 3.00
C ASN A 218 11.02 -11.45 2.97
N LYS A 219 10.99 -12.07 1.78
CA LYS A 219 10.72 -13.50 1.57
C LYS A 219 9.35 -13.94 2.12
N GLU A 220 8.43 -13.00 2.25
CA GLU A 220 7.07 -13.18 2.77
C GLU A 220 6.05 -12.87 1.67
N ALA A 221 5.09 -13.76 1.46
CA ALA A 221 4.05 -13.58 0.45
C ALA A 221 2.90 -12.74 1.03
N LEU A 222 2.52 -11.68 0.32
CA LEU A 222 1.27 -10.97 0.56
C LEU A 222 0.13 -11.68 -0.17
N LEU A 223 -1.10 -11.55 0.33
CA LEU A 223 -2.31 -12.01 -0.38
C LEU A 223 -2.30 -13.51 -0.73
N GLY A 224 -1.73 -14.37 0.12
CA GLY A 224 -1.55 -15.80 -0.18
C GLY A 224 -2.82 -16.66 -0.25
N GLY A 225 -3.99 -16.08 0.04
CA GLY A 225 -5.30 -16.74 -0.06
C GLY A 225 -6.45 -15.74 -0.14
N THR A 226 -6.15 -14.51 -0.56
CA THR A 226 -7.12 -13.44 -0.74
C THR A 226 -6.77 -12.65 -2.00
N TYR A 227 -7.75 -11.94 -2.54
CA TYR A 227 -7.59 -11.03 -3.68
C TYR A 227 -7.88 -9.59 -3.25
N ASP A 228 -6.99 -8.67 -3.64
CA ASP A 228 -7.25 -7.24 -3.56
C ASP A 228 -8.06 -6.79 -4.78
N TRP A 229 -9.28 -6.32 -4.54
CA TRP A 229 -10.21 -5.88 -5.55
C TRP A 229 -9.92 -4.43 -5.98
N THR A 230 -9.38 -4.29 -7.18
CA THR A 230 -8.77 -3.04 -7.66
C THR A 230 -9.82 -2.03 -8.17
N SER A 231 -9.36 -0.80 -8.44
CA SER A 231 -10.15 0.26 -9.08
C SER A 231 -10.43 0.06 -10.57
N VAL A 232 -9.82 -0.94 -11.21
CA VAL A 232 -9.78 -1.06 -12.67
C VAL A 232 -10.81 -2.06 -13.18
N GLN A 233 -11.52 -1.68 -14.25
CA GLN A 233 -12.36 -2.59 -15.01
C GLN A 233 -11.61 -3.13 -16.24
N SER A 234 -11.83 -4.41 -16.52
CA SER A 234 -11.49 -5.04 -17.79
C SER A 234 -12.41 -4.57 -18.92
N SER A 235 -12.02 -4.87 -20.15
CA SER A 235 -12.76 -4.56 -21.39
C SER A 235 -14.20 -5.07 -21.43
N VAL A 236 -14.52 -6.08 -20.64
CA VAL A 236 -15.88 -6.67 -20.52
C VAL A 236 -16.66 -6.16 -19.30
N GLY A 237 -16.18 -5.08 -18.65
CA GLY A 237 -16.87 -4.42 -17.53
C GLY A 237 -16.75 -5.13 -16.17
N ARG A 238 -15.91 -6.16 -16.06
CA ARG A 238 -15.59 -6.82 -14.78
C ARG A 238 -14.42 -6.15 -14.10
N PHE A 239 -14.48 -5.97 -12.79
CA PHE A 239 -13.42 -5.37 -11.99
C PHE A 239 -12.28 -6.38 -11.76
N VAL A 240 -11.06 -5.93 -12.01
CA VAL A 240 -9.85 -6.74 -11.87
C VAL A 240 -9.50 -6.91 -10.41
N ASN A 241 -9.08 -8.10 -10.03
CA ASN A 241 -8.59 -8.39 -8.69
C ASN A 241 -7.28 -9.19 -8.80
N VAL A 242 -6.38 -8.96 -7.85
CA VAL A 242 -5.01 -9.50 -7.89
C VAL A 242 -4.65 -10.03 -6.51
N GLY A 243 -4.10 -11.24 -6.46
CA GLY A 243 -3.81 -11.90 -5.19
C GLY A 243 -3.58 -13.40 -5.35
N ASP A 244 -4.00 -14.17 -4.35
CA ASP A 244 -3.79 -15.61 -4.25
C ASP A 244 -2.33 -15.99 -4.55
N PHE A 245 -1.41 -15.27 -3.90
CA PHE A 245 0.02 -15.47 -4.13
C PHE A 245 0.53 -16.70 -3.40
N ASP A 246 0.18 -17.86 -3.92
CA ASP A 246 0.42 -19.16 -3.32
C ASP A 246 1.58 -19.90 -4.04
N SER A 247 1.63 -21.22 -3.97
CA SER A 247 2.63 -22.05 -4.67
C SER A 247 2.62 -21.91 -6.21
N GLY A 248 1.48 -21.52 -6.78
CA GLY A 248 1.25 -21.30 -8.20
C GLY A 248 1.66 -19.92 -8.72
N GLY A 249 1.99 -18.97 -7.82
CA GLY A 249 2.36 -17.60 -8.18
C GLY A 249 1.17 -16.65 -8.20
N LEU A 250 1.45 -15.34 -8.28
CA LEU A 250 0.44 -14.29 -8.13
C LEU A 250 -0.59 -14.38 -9.25
N ASN A 251 -1.87 -14.43 -8.91
CA ASN A 251 -2.96 -14.55 -9.86
C ASN A 251 -3.63 -13.19 -10.13
N VAL A 252 -4.14 -13.05 -11.36
CA VAL A 252 -4.92 -11.90 -11.82
C VAL A 252 -6.24 -12.44 -12.33
N SER A 253 -7.32 -12.10 -11.62
CA SER A 253 -8.67 -12.52 -11.94
C SER A 253 -9.58 -11.29 -12.11
N ARG A 254 -10.86 -11.51 -12.37
CA ARG A 254 -11.85 -10.46 -12.54
C ARG A 254 -13.23 -10.95 -12.14
N ASP A 255 -13.99 -10.08 -11.49
CA ASP A 255 -15.34 -10.37 -11.04
C ASP A 255 -16.34 -9.28 -11.45
N THR A 256 -17.63 -9.63 -11.48
CA THR A 256 -18.70 -8.66 -11.67
C THR A 256 -18.83 -7.77 -10.44
N ARG A 257 -19.40 -6.57 -10.59
CA ARG A 257 -19.60 -5.62 -9.48
C ARG A 257 -20.38 -6.23 -8.30
N ASP A 258 -21.26 -7.19 -8.60
CA ASP A 258 -22.12 -7.89 -7.65
C ASP A 258 -21.47 -9.14 -7.02
N GLY A 259 -20.25 -9.51 -7.44
CA GLY A 259 -19.48 -10.63 -6.90
C GLY A 259 -19.25 -10.49 -5.40
N ARG A 260 -19.26 -11.61 -4.66
CA ARG A 260 -19.23 -11.65 -3.19
C ARG A 260 -18.37 -12.81 -2.68
N ASP A 261 -17.33 -13.16 -3.42
CA ASP A 261 -16.46 -14.28 -3.06
C ASP A 261 -15.80 -14.06 -1.69
N SER A 262 -15.62 -15.14 -0.93
CA SER A 262 -15.16 -15.09 0.47
C SER A 262 -13.69 -14.70 0.63
N ASP A 263 -12.92 -14.79 -0.44
CA ASP A 263 -11.50 -14.42 -0.53
C ASP A 263 -11.28 -13.05 -1.19
N LEU A 264 -12.34 -12.41 -1.69
CA LEU A 264 -12.28 -11.13 -2.38
C LEU A 264 -12.52 -9.97 -1.40
N GLY A 265 -11.52 -9.09 -1.24
CA GLY A 265 -11.54 -7.96 -0.31
C GLY A 265 -10.89 -6.71 -0.89
N VAL A 266 -10.70 -5.69 -0.07
CA VAL A 266 -9.99 -4.44 -0.46
C VAL A 266 -8.82 -4.15 0.47
N CYS A 267 -7.69 -3.77 -0.12
CA CYS A 267 -6.56 -3.19 0.60
C CYS A 267 -6.53 -1.66 0.41
N PRO A 268 -6.66 -0.87 1.50
CA PRO A 268 -6.48 0.57 1.43
C PRO A 268 -5.09 0.97 0.92
N ALA A 269 -5.05 1.97 0.04
CA ALA A 269 -3.81 2.60 -0.40
C ALA A 269 -3.97 4.12 -0.50
N ARG A 270 -2.84 4.84 -0.36
CA ARG A 270 -2.70 6.28 -0.63
C ARG A 270 -1.42 6.49 -1.44
#